data_AF-A0A668W707-F1
#
_entry.id   AF-A0A668W707-F1
#
_cell.length_a   1.000
_cell.length_b   1.000
_cell.length_c   1.000
_cell.angle_alpha   90.00
_cell.angle_beta   90.00
_cell.angle_gamma   90.00
#
_symmetry.space_group_name_H-M   'P 1'
#
loop_
_entity.id
_entity.type
_entity.pdbx_description
1 polymer ?
#
loop_
_entity_poly.entity_id
_entity_poly.type
_entity_poly.pdbx_seq_one_letter_code
_entity_poly.pdbx_strand_id
1 'polypeptide(L)'
;MSRAVLVDLLHRCCASCTGASLLEDSVSDSQVFVLCGNTYREKNGFVDTFLSSCKSVHILDSSSTVESLYRFKQTLDQLDLSSITVLTTAQGKEVLAHYQNLLFTAIYDFQYKQRPVDETCPSCRGSTDSVSPGEEVREEVSTFMQQLPALKGELTVLKSALIPDCFGHGFSTRTGGVSYIPTLSSLNLFSSCRRRDPVAVVMENRRRLALHAGFHPQPMHLVKVNHANDVWVLGKAEPESYDAMVTNQTGLVLAAPGADCMPLLFADPVAKVIGVAHAGWRGTIMGVAMATVNAMVTEFACQVSNIVVAVGPSVGPCCYTMERDQALDFMSVHPDCVPDPESARPHVDIRLANRVLLQKGGVLPEHIHDNTMTHWSCVTPCTSCHPENYFSHVRDGLNFGTQVGFLWIKQTNE
;
A
#
# COMPACT_ATOMS: atom_id res chain seq x y z
N MET A 1 3.54 -3.14 -30.32
CA MET A 1 3.71 -3.11 -28.86
C MET A 1 4.53 -4.33 -28.48
N SER A 2 5.64 -4.14 -27.77
CA SER A 2 6.44 -5.26 -27.25
C SER A 2 5.58 -6.06 -26.27
N ARG A 3 5.64 -7.39 -26.37
CA ARG A 3 4.87 -8.32 -25.53
C ARG A 3 5.84 -9.23 -24.81
N ALA A 4 5.53 -9.59 -23.58
CA ALA A 4 6.25 -10.64 -22.86
C ALA A 4 5.58 -11.98 -23.11
N VAL A 5 6.37 -13.03 -23.32
CA VAL A 5 5.88 -14.41 -23.39
C VAL A 5 6.56 -15.20 -22.27
N LEU A 6 5.79 -15.66 -21.30
CA LEU A 6 6.25 -16.53 -20.23
C LEU A 6 5.98 -17.99 -20.59
N VAL A 7 7.03 -18.78 -20.76
CA VAL A 7 6.95 -20.21 -21.05
C VAL A 7 7.18 -20.98 -19.75
N ASP A 8 6.13 -21.62 -19.25
CA ASP A 8 6.17 -22.40 -18.01
C ASP A 8 6.70 -23.81 -18.28
N LEU A 9 7.87 -24.10 -17.70
CA LEU A 9 8.52 -25.39 -17.77
C LEU A 9 8.53 -26.14 -16.43
N LEU A 10 8.09 -25.50 -15.35
CA LEU A 10 8.06 -26.08 -14.01
C LEU A 10 6.86 -27.00 -13.85
N HIS A 11 5.67 -26.55 -14.23
CA HIS A 11 4.41 -27.30 -14.02
C HIS A 11 4.08 -28.21 -15.22
N ARG A 12 5.11 -28.87 -15.76
CA ARG A 12 4.96 -29.80 -16.88
C ARG A 12 4.54 -31.19 -16.39
N CYS A 13 3.65 -31.82 -17.14
CA CYS A 13 3.40 -33.26 -17.01
C CYS A 13 4.47 -34.12 -17.73
N CYS A 14 5.08 -33.60 -18.82
CA CYS A 14 6.12 -34.28 -19.61
C CYS A 14 6.92 -33.32 -20.53
N ALA A 15 8.07 -33.74 -21.09
CA ALA A 15 8.92 -32.91 -21.96
C ALA A 15 8.24 -32.49 -23.29
N SER A 16 7.42 -33.37 -23.88
CA SER A 16 6.66 -33.11 -25.11
C SER A 16 5.36 -32.33 -24.89
N CYS A 17 4.93 -32.18 -23.63
CA CYS A 17 3.68 -31.54 -23.23
C CYS A 17 3.80 -30.00 -23.12
N THR A 18 4.95 -29.43 -23.48
CA THR A 18 5.18 -27.99 -23.38
C THR A 18 4.39 -27.20 -24.42
N GLY A 19 3.94 -26.00 -24.04
CA GLY A 19 3.39 -25.02 -24.99
C GLY A 19 4.43 -24.43 -25.95
N ALA A 20 5.68 -24.94 -25.95
CA ALA A 20 6.76 -24.46 -26.82
C ALA A 20 6.43 -24.64 -28.32
N SER A 21 5.58 -25.60 -28.68
CA SER A 21 5.07 -25.77 -30.04
C SER A 21 4.01 -24.73 -30.44
N LEU A 22 3.47 -23.94 -29.51
CA LEU A 22 2.49 -22.87 -29.77
C LEU A 22 3.16 -21.52 -30.10
N LEU A 23 4.48 -21.49 -30.20
CA LEU A 23 5.29 -20.30 -30.45
C LEU A 23 5.41 -19.94 -31.93
N GLU A 24 5.02 -20.83 -32.85
CA GLU A 24 5.13 -20.61 -34.30
C GLU A 24 4.34 -19.38 -34.80
N ASP A 25 3.32 -18.93 -34.05
CA ASP A 25 2.42 -17.83 -34.47
C ASP A 25 2.75 -16.42 -33.90
N SER A 26 3.82 -16.20 -33.13
CA SER A 26 3.91 -14.93 -32.33
C SER A 26 5.26 -14.27 -32.05
N VAL A 27 6.37 -14.67 -32.69
CA VAL A 27 7.71 -14.45 -32.09
C VAL A 27 8.61 -13.39 -32.76
N SER A 28 8.17 -12.62 -33.77
CA SER A 28 9.13 -11.71 -34.43
C SER A 28 9.62 -10.52 -33.57
N ASP A 29 8.86 -10.09 -32.55
CA ASP A 29 9.17 -8.92 -31.70
C ASP A 29 8.84 -9.08 -30.19
N SER A 30 8.75 -10.31 -29.67
CA SER A 30 8.39 -10.57 -28.26
C SER A 30 9.62 -10.84 -27.36
N GLN A 31 9.55 -10.43 -26.09
CA GLN A 31 10.53 -10.78 -25.05
C GLN A 31 10.14 -12.12 -24.43
N VAL A 32 10.99 -13.14 -24.56
CA VAL A 32 10.67 -14.50 -24.09
C VAL A 32 11.29 -14.75 -22.73
N PHE A 33 10.50 -15.28 -21.80
CA PHE A 33 10.89 -15.64 -20.44
C PHE A 33 10.63 -17.12 -20.24
N VAL A 34 11.62 -17.85 -19.74
CA VAL A 34 11.55 -19.30 -19.57
C VAL A 34 11.60 -19.64 -18.09
N LEU A 35 10.48 -20.09 -17.53
CA LEU A 35 10.36 -20.48 -16.12
C LEU A 35 10.71 -21.96 -15.96
N CYS A 36 11.91 -22.25 -15.47
CA CYS A 36 12.43 -23.61 -15.41
C CYS A 36 13.01 -24.02 -14.05
N GLY A 37 13.23 -23.07 -13.14
CA GLY A 37 13.85 -23.32 -11.83
C GLY A 37 15.23 -23.99 -11.93
N ASN A 38 15.69 -24.59 -10.82
CA ASN A 38 17.02 -25.19 -10.72
C ASN A 38 17.27 -26.40 -11.65
N THR A 39 16.23 -27.02 -12.19
CA THR A 39 16.33 -28.28 -12.97
C THR A 39 16.76 -28.06 -14.42
N TYR A 40 16.95 -26.82 -14.86
CA TYR A 40 17.32 -26.49 -16.25
C TYR A 40 18.73 -26.96 -16.64
N ARG A 41 19.70 -26.93 -15.72
CA ARG A 41 21.11 -27.20 -16.07
C ARG A 41 21.44 -28.67 -16.36
N GLU A 42 20.55 -29.61 -16.07
CA GLU A 42 20.89 -31.04 -16.10
C GLU A 42 20.33 -31.83 -17.31
N LYS A 43 19.39 -31.31 -18.12
CA LYS A 43 18.74 -32.12 -19.19
C LYS A 43 18.43 -31.38 -20.50
N ASN A 44 19.29 -31.62 -21.51
CA ASN A 44 19.06 -31.71 -22.97
C ASN A 44 18.74 -30.47 -23.84
N GLY A 45 19.32 -30.50 -25.06
CA GLY A 45 19.38 -29.43 -26.07
C GLY A 45 18.13 -29.18 -26.95
N PHE A 46 16.93 -29.53 -26.47
CA PHE A 46 15.68 -29.10 -27.13
C PHE A 46 15.49 -27.58 -27.02
N VAL A 47 15.93 -26.99 -25.91
CA VAL A 47 15.80 -25.55 -25.66
C VAL A 47 16.90 -24.76 -26.39
N ASP A 48 18.09 -25.31 -26.60
CA ASP A 48 19.20 -24.62 -27.29
C ASP A 48 18.92 -24.34 -28.78
N THR A 49 18.28 -25.27 -29.49
CA THR A 49 17.83 -25.04 -30.87
C THR A 49 16.70 -23.99 -30.92
N PHE A 50 15.84 -23.99 -29.90
CA PHE A 50 14.70 -23.09 -29.72
C PHE A 50 15.09 -21.63 -29.38
N LEU A 51 16.07 -21.43 -28.49
CA LEU A 51 16.56 -20.11 -28.06
C LEU A 51 17.27 -19.35 -29.19
N SER A 52 17.82 -20.08 -30.16
CA SER A 52 18.58 -19.49 -31.28
C SER A 52 17.74 -18.63 -32.24
N SER A 53 16.41 -18.79 -32.25
CA SER A 53 15.48 -18.06 -33.13
C SER A 53 14.88 -16.79 -32.49
N CYS A 54 15.02 -16.62 -31.18
CA CYS A 54 14.46 -15.50 -30.43
C CYS A 54 15.49 -14.38 -30.27
N LYS A 55 15.10 -13.12 -30.55
CA LYS A 55 16.01 -11.96 -30.40
C LYS A 55 16.42 -11.68 -28.94
N SER A 56 15.57 -12.03 -27.97
CA SER A 56 15.82 -11.77 -26.55
C SER A 56 15.13 -12.80 -25.67
N VAL A 57 15.93 -13.59 -24.95
CA VAL A 57 15.43 -14.63 -24.03
C VAL A 57 16.02 -14.46 -22.65
N HIS A 58 15.15 -14.56 -21.63
CA HIS A 58 15.49 -14.48 -20.22
C HIS A 58 15.19 -15.82 -19.55
N ILE A 59 16.19 -16.45 -18.94
CA ILE A 59 16.03 -17.71 -18.21
C ILE A 59 15.73 -17.36 -16.74
N LEU A 60 14.67 -17.95 -16.20
CA LEU A 60 14.25 -17.81 -14.80
C LEU A 60 14.55 -19.14 -14.09
N ASP A 61 15.79 -19.28 -13.61
CA ASP A 61 16.35 -20.49 -12.99
C ASP A 61 16.63 -20.31 -11.48
N SER A 62 15.86 -19.46 -10.81
CA SER A 62 16.04 -19.21 -9.38
C SER A 62 15.69 -20.44 -8.52
N SER A 63 16.12 -20.38 -7.25
CA SER A 63 15.95 -21.44 -6.26
C SER A 63 14.49 -21.80 -5.94
N SER A 64 13.56 -20.86 -6.19
CA SER A 64 12.13 -21.01 -5.96
C SER A 64 11.30 -20.38 -7.08
N THR A 65 10.02 -20.77 -7.17
CA THR A 65 9.08 -20.23 -8.15
C THR A 65 8.77 -18.78 -7.83
N VAL A 66 8.57 -18.43 -6.54
CA VAL A 66 8.34 -17.03 -6.14
C VAL A 66 9.50 -16.12 -6.54
N GLU A 67 10.75 -16.53 -6.30
CA GLU A 67 11.92 -15.72 -6.64
C GLU A 67 12.01 -15.49 -8.16
N SER A 68 11.75 -16.55 -8.94
CA SER A 68 11.71 -16.48 -10.41
C SER A 68 10.65 -15.50 -10.91
N LEU A 69 9.43 -15.57 -10.37
CA LEU A 69 8.32 -14.69 -10.76
C LEU A 69 8.49 -13.25 -10.25
N TYR A 70 9.12 -13.07 -9.10
CA TYR A 70 9.47 -11.75 -8.58
C TYR A 70 10.51 -11.06 -9.47
N ARG A 71 11.57 -11.77 -9.88
CA ARG A 71 12.57 -11.27 -10.83
C ARG A 71 11.95 -11.02 -12.21
N PHE A 72 11.08 -11.91 -12.67
CA PHE A 72 10.31 -11.72 -13.90
C PHE A 72 9.57 -10.39 -13.88
N LYS A 73 8.82 -10.10 -12.80
CA LYS A 73 8.14 -8.82 -12.62
C LYS A 73 9.10 -7.63 -12.64
N GLN A 74 10.23 -7.72 -11.95
CA GLN A 74 11.24 -6.64 -11.94
C GLN A 74 11.73 -6.34 -13.36
N THR A 75 11.99 -7.36 -14.17
CA THR A 75 12.39 -7.19 -15.56
C THR A 75 11.26 -6.60 -16.41
N LEU A 76 10.00 -7.02 -16.21
CA LEU A 76 8.85 -6.41 -16.89
C LEU A 76 8.75 -4.90 -16.56
N ASP A 77 8.95 -4.53 -15.31
CA ASP A 77 8.90 -3.12 -14.88
C ASP A 77 10.03 -2.29 -15.46
N GLN A 78 11.24 -2.85 -15.56
CA GLN A 78 12.39 -2.19 -16.19
C GLN A 78 12.19 -1.98 -17.69
N LEU A 79 11.49 -2.89 -18.36
CA LEU A 79 11.19 -2.84 -19.80
C LEU A 79 9.85 -2.16 -20.12
N ASP A 80 9.14 -1.65 -19.10
CA ASP A 80 7.78 -1.09 -19.18
C ASP A 80 6.77 -2.00 -19.91
N LEU A 81 6.87 -3.31 -19.66
CA LEU A 81 5.98 -4.32 -20.22
C LEU A 81 4.80 -4.58 -19.28
N SER A 82 3.61 -4.71 -19.86
CA SER A 82 2.38 -5.01 -19.12
C SER A 82 1.49 -6.06 -19.77
N SER A 83 1.69 -6.40 -21.06
CA SER A 83 0.96 -7.50 -21.70
C SER A 83 1.82 -8.77 -21.71
N ILE A 84 1.32 -9.81 -21.04
CA ILE A 84 2.00 -11.09 -20.86
C ILE A 84 1.15 -12.20 -21.45
N THR A 85 1.73 -12.97 -22.37
CA THR A 85 1.15 -14.26 -22.79
C THR A 85 1.82 -15.37 -22.00
N VAL A 86 1.05 -16.19 -21.29
CA VAL A 86 1.56 -17.34 -20.52
C VAL A 86 1.26 -18.62 -21.28
N LEU A 87 2.31 -19.38 -21.59
CA LEU A 87 2.21 -20.71 -22.20
C LEU A 87 2.42 -21.75 -21.09
N THR A 88 1.34 -22.42 -20.69
CA THR A 88 1.37 -23.37 -19.56
C THR A 88 0.32 -24.49 -19.73
N THR A 89 0.35 -25.46 -18.83
CA THR A 89 -0.64 -26.55 -18.69
C THR A 89 -1.88 -26.06 -17.93
N ALA A 90 -2.95 -26.88 -17.86
CA ALA A 90 -4.12 -26.55 -17.04
C ALA A 90 -3.76 -26.39 -15.55
N GLN A 91 -3.00 -27.35 -15.01
CA GLN A 91 -2.48 -27.32 -13.64
C GLN A 91 -1.57 -26.10 -13.39
N GLY A 92 -0.67 -25.80 -14.33
CA GLY A 92 0.21 -24.64 -14.22
C GLY A 92 -0.55 -23.32 -14.19
N LYS A 93 -1.66 -23.19 -14.93
CA LYS A 93 -2.54 -22.02 -14.82
C LYS A 93 -3.13 -21.86 -13.41
N GLU A 94 -3.60 -22.96 -12.80
CA GLU A 94 -4.17 -22.91 -11.44
C GLU A 94 -3.14 -22.42 -10.41
N VAL A 95 -1.93 -22.98 -10.46
CA VAL A 95 -0.84 -22.61 -9.55
C VAL A 95 -0.36 -21.17 -9.82
N LEU A 96 -0.07 -20.82 -11.08
CA LEU A 96 0.43 -19.49 -11.46
C LEU A 96 -0.57 -18.38 -11.18
N ALA A 97 -1.88 -18.65 -11.21
CA ALA A 97 -2.90 -17.67 -10.86
C ALA A 97 -2.77 -17.22 -9.38
N HIS A 98 -2.36 -18.11 -8.46
CA HIS A 98 -2.12 -17.72 -7.07
C HIS A 98 -0.92 -16.78 -6.93
N TYR A 99 0.21 -17.07 -7.60
CA TYR A 99 1.34 -16.15 -7.63
C TYR A 99 0.99 -14.83 -8.32
N GLN A 100 0.22 -14.87 -9.42
CA GLN A 100 -0.25 -13.68 -10.13
C GLN A 100 -1.00 -12.75 -9.18
N ASN A 101 -1.94 -13.28 -8.40
CA ASN A 101 -2.73 -12.50 -7.45
C ASN A 101 -1.91 -11.89 -6.31
N LEU A 102 -0.77 -12.50 -5.95
CA LEU A 102 0.08 -12.03 -4.86
C LEU A 102 1.20 -11.08 -5.32
N LEU A 103 1.77 -11.34 -6.50
CA LEU A 103 2.97 -10.67 -7.01
C LEU A 103 2.67 -9.62 -8.08
N PHE A 104 1.48 -9.61 -8.68
CA PHE A 104 1.13 -8.68 -9.76
C PHE A 104 -0.15 -7.89 -9.41
N THR A 105 -0.34 -6.77 -10.10
CA THR A 105 -1.55 -5.96 -10.00
C THR A 105 -2.31 -5.97 -11.33
N ALA A 106 -3.48 -5.32 -11.39
CA ALA A 106 -4.28 -5.24 -12.61
C ALA A 106 -3.63 -4.42 -13.74
N ILE A 107 -2.48 -3.78 -13.51
CA ILE A 107 -1.68 -3.16 -14.58
C ILE A 107 -1.20 -4.22 -15.57
N TYR A 108 -0.93 -5.44 -15.11
CA TYR A 108 -0.42 -6.51 -15.95
C TYR A 108 -1.58 -7.34 -16.50
N ASP A 109 -1.70 -7.38 -17.83
CA ASP A 109 -2.67 -8.18 -18.57
C ASP A 109 -2.07 -9.56 -18.87
N PHE A 110 -2.59 -10.59 -18.19
CA PHE A 110 -2.17 -11.98 -18.36
C PHE A 110 -3.14 -12.74 -19.27
N GLN A 111 -2.62 -13.19 -20.42
CA GLN A 111 -3.34 -14.01 -21.39
C GLN A 111 -2.79 -15.44 -21.36
N TYR A 112 -3.53 -16.37 -20.77
CA TYR A 112 -3.13 -17.77 -20.69
C TYR A 112 -3.49 -18.52 -21.97
N LYS A 113 -2.50 -19.04 -22.69
CA LYS A 113 -2.68 -20.01 -23.76
C LYS A 113 -2.35 -21.39 -23.23
N GLN A 114 -3.40 -22.20 -23.10
CA GLN A 114 -3.30 -23.56 -22.58
C GLN A 114 -3.13 -24.54 -23.73
N ARG A 115 -2.29 -25.54 -23.53
CA ARG A 115 -2.32 -26.74 -24.38
C ARG A 115 -3.39 -27.69 -23.83
N PRO A 116 -4.30 -28.23 -24.67
CA PRO A 116 -5.27 -29.22 -24.20
C PRO A 116 -4.54 -30.43 -23.62
N VAL A 117 -5.17 -31.07 -22.63
CA VAL A 117 -4.66 -32.28 -21.98
C VAL A 117 -4.39 -33.32 -23.07
N ASP A 118 -3.14 -33.78 -23.17
CA ASP A 118 -2.84 -34.92 -24.02
C ASP A 118 -3.42 -36.17 -23.33
N GLU A 119 -4.53 -36.71 -23.85
CA GLU A 119 -5.21 -37.89 -23.32
C GLU A 119 -4.32 -39.14 -23.30
N THR A 120 -3.19 -39.11 -24.02
CA THR A 120 -2.17 -40.16 -24.06
C THR A 120 -1.08 -40.01 -22.98
N CYS A 121 -1.03 -38.89 -22.24
CA CYS A 121 -0.06 -38.67 -21.17
C CYS A 121 -0.56 -39.23 -19.82
N PRO A 122 0.06 -40.30 -19.26
CA PRO A 122 -0.37 -40.91 -18.00
C PRO A 122 -0.27 -39.94 -16.82
N SER A 123 0.72 -39.05 -16.84
CA SER A 123 1.01 -38.05 -15.80
C SER A 123 -0.01 -36.91 -15.75
N CYS A 124 -0.75 -36.66 -16.84
CA CYS A 124 -1.85 -35.70 -16.88
C CYS A 124 -3.15 -36.25 -16.26
N ARG A 125 -3.24 -37.57 -16.00
CA ARG A 125 -4.45 -38.23 -15.50
C ARG A 125 -4.53 -38.31 -13.98
N GLY A 126 -3.49 -37.92 -13.23
CA GLY A 126 -3.46 -38.14 -11.79
C GLY A 126 -2.63 -37.13 -11.00
N SER A 127 -3.34 -36.27 -10.26
CA SER A 127 -3.07 -35.96 -8.85
C SER A 127 -4.25 -35.14 -8.35
N THR A 128 -5.07 -35.77 -7.52
CA THR A 128 -6.05 -35.11 -6.65
C THR A 128 -5.52 -35.24 -5.24
N ASP A 129 -4.45 -34.52 -4.92
CA ASP A 129 -3.97 -34.40 -3.54
C ASP A 129 -4.60 -33.18 -2.87
N SER A 130 -5.01 -33.41 -1.62
CA SER A 130 -6.06 -32.70 -0.87
C SER A 130 -5.60 -31.42 -0.16
N VAL A 131 -4.65 -30.68 -0.72
CA VAL A 131 -4.22 -29.38 -0.19
C VAL A 131 -4.46 -28.33 -1.26
N SER A 132 -5.17 -27.25 -0.91
CA SER A 132 -5.41 -26.15 -1.84
C SER A 132 -4.07 -25.52 -2.21
N PRO A 133 -3.65 -25.52 -3.50
CA PRO A 133 -2.36 -24.95 -3.92
C PRO A 133 -2.15 -23.50 -3.46
N GLY A 134 -3.24 -22.77 -3.18
CA GLY A 134 -3.18 -21.38 -2.75
C GLY A 134 -2.59 -21.14 -1.35
N GLU A 135 -2.70 -22.08 -0.40
CA GLU A 135 -2.12 -21.89 0.94
C GLU A 135 -0.60 -22.04 0.93
N GLU A 136 -0.09 -23.07 0.25
CA GLU A 136 1.35 -23.29 0.06
C GLU A 136 2.00 -22.12 -0.67
N VAL A 137 1.38 -21.63 -1.76
CA VAL A 137 1.87 -20.47 -2.50
C VAL A 137 1.89 -19.21 -1.63
N ARG A 138 0.88 -19.00 -0.78
CA ARG A 138 0.84 -17.84 0.12
C ARG A 138 1.98 -17.89 1.13
N GLU A 139 2.26 -19.05 1.71
CA GLU A 139 3.33 -19.22 2.69
C GLU A 139 4.72 -19.08 2.05
N GLU A 140 4.93 -19.65 0.87
CA GLU A 140 6.17 -19.48 0.11
C GLU A 140 6.42 -18.00 -0.23
N VAL A 141 5.39 -17.30 -0.73
CA VAL A 141 5.49 -15.87 -1.05
C VAL A 141 5.77 -15.05 0.21
N SER A 142 5.08 -15.32 1.31
CA SER A 142 5.30 -14.65 2.59
C SER A 142 6.75 -14.84 3.06
N THR A 143 7.23 -16.08 3.07
CA THR A 143 8.60 -16.43 3.49
C THR A 143 9.65 -15.71 2.64
N PHE A 144 9.48 -15.71 1.31
CA PHE A 144 10.39 -15.02 0.41
C PHE A 144 10.40 -13.50 0.64
N MET A 145 9.24 -12.86 0.79
CA MET A 145 9.16 -11.41 1.04
C MET A 145 9.86 -11.01 2.35
N GLN A 146 9.76 -11.85 3.38
CA GLN A 146 10.40 -11.62 4.67
C GLN A 146 11.93 -11.69 4.61
N GLN A 147 12.50 -12.39 3.63
CA GLN A 147 13.95 -12.50 3.42
C GLN A 147 14.53 -11.29 2.68
N LEU A 148 13.72 -10.49 2.00
CA LEU A 148 14.20 -9.33 1.25
C LEU A 148 14.79 -8.28 2.20
N PRO A 149 15.93 -7.64 1.87
CA PRO A 149 16.47 -6.57 2.70
C PRO A 149 15.62 -5.29 2.59
N ALA A 150 15.71 -4.42 3.59
CA ALA A 150 15.19 -3.05 3.45
C ALA A 150 15.97 -2.30 2.36
N LEU A 151 15.26 -1.61 1.49
CA LEU A 151 15.88 -0.97 0.32
C LEU A 151 16.40 0.45 0.59
N LYS A 152 15.79 1.19 1.52
CA LYS A 152 16.17 2.57 1.84
C LYS A 152 15.99 2.87 3.32
N GLY A 153 17.09 3.22 3.99
CA GLY A 153 17.09 3.67 5.38
C GLY A 153 16.48 2.68 6.37
N GLU A 154 16.42 3.10 7.62
CA GLU A 154 15.75 2.36 8.68
C GLU A 154 14.30 2.81 8.82
N LEU A 155 13.45 1.90 9.28
CA LEU A 155 12.04 2.21 9.53
C LEU A 155 11.96 3.22 10.68
N THR A 156 11.30 4.35 10.42
CA THR A 156 11.11 5.42 11.41
C THR A 156 9.62 5.72 11.60
N VAL A 157 9.22 5.87 12.86
CA VAL A 157 7.86 6.24 13.27
C VAL A 157 7.91 7.50 14.12
N LEU A 158 7.20 8.55 13.71
CA LEU A 158 7.01 9.76 14.51
C LEU A 158 5.95 9.51 15.58
N LYS A 159 6.19 9.98 16.81
CA LYS A 159 5.24 9.88 17.92
C LYS A 159 4.91 11.25 18.49
N SER A 160 3.62 11.49 18.71
CA SER A 160 3.13 12.66 19.43
C SER A 160 3.39 12.53 20.93
N ALA A 161 3.83 13.62 21.58
CA ALA A 161 3.96 13.71 23.03
C ALA A 161 2.62 13.83 23.76
N LEU A 162 1.53 14.16 23.07
CA LEU A 162 0.20 14.34 23.67
C LEU A 162 -0.61 13.06 23.78
N ILE A 163 -0.33 12.04 22.96
CA ILE A 163 -1.06 10.77 23.02
C ILE A 163 -0.50 9.93 24.17
N PRO A 164 -1.29 9.61 25.21
CA PRO A 164 -0.76 8.94 26.40
C PRO A 164 -0.37 7.49 26.16
N ASP A 165 0.51 6.97 27.02
CA ASP A 165 1.11 5.63 26.88
C ASP A 165 0.13 4.46 26.99
N CYS A 166 -1.11 4.66 27.47
CA CYS A 166 -2.17 3.65 27.38
C CYS A 166 -2.60 3.37 25.92
N PHE A 167 -2.18 4.20 24.98
CA PHE A 167 -2.33 3.97 23.55
C PHE A 167 -0.96 3.73 22.91
N GLY A 168 -0.96 2.98 21.82
CA GLY A 168 0.17 2.94 20.90
C GLY A 168 -0.18 3.71 19.65
N HIS A 169 0.76 4.46 19.10
CA HIS A 169 0.53 5.29 17.94
C HIS A 169 1.80 5.57 17.16
N GLY A 170 1.59 6.12 15.97
CA GLY A 170 2.60 6.90 15.29
C GLY A 170 2.26 7.23 13.85
N PHE A 171 3.19 7.90 13.18
CA PHE A 171 3.14 8.18 11.76
C PHE A 171 4.35 7.56 11.08
N SER A 172 4.12 6.69 10.10
CA SER A 172 5.22 6.05 9.38
C SER A 172 5.89 7.03 8.41
N THR A 173 7.17 6.77 8.16
CA THR A 173 7.95 7.37 7.07
C THR A 173 8.03 6.39 5.89
N ARG A 174 8.67 6.80 4.79
CA ARG A 174 8.81 5.97 3.57
C ARG A 174 9.97 4.97 3.61
N THR A 175 10.77 4.94 4.67
CA THR A 175 12.01 4.13 4.79
C THR A 175 11.77 2.79 5.47
N GLY A 176 12.69 1.84 5.29
CA GLY A 176 12.67 0.52 5.93
C GLY A 176 11.85 -0.58 5.24
N GLY A 177 11.30 -0.31 4.05
CA GLY A 177 10.46 -1.27 3.31
C GLY A 177 11.15 -1.99 2.14
N VAL A 178 10.37 -2.80 1.43
CA VAL A 178 10.80 -3.70 0.33
C VAL A 178 10.30 -3.30 -1.06
N SER A 179 9.51 -2.23 -1.17
CA SER A 179 8.99 -1.76 -2.46
C SER A 179 10.13 -1.17 -3.30
N TYR A 180 10.40 -1.76 -4.46
CA TYR A 180 11.53 -1.36 -5.32
C TYR A 180 11.18 -0.31 -6.37
N ILE A 181 9.89 -0.11 -6.66
CA ILE A 181 9.44 0.83 -7.68
C ILE A 181 9.81 2.24 -7.21
N PRO A 182 10.55 3.06 -8.00
CA PRO A 182 11.17 4.30 -7.50
C PRO A 182 10.23 5.24 -6.74
N THR A 183 9.01 5.42 -7.25
CA THR A 183 8.02 6.32 -6.64
C THR A 183 7.26 5.70 -5.46
N LEU A 184 7.35 4.39 -5.28
CA LEU A 184 6.73 3.61 -4.20
C LEU A 184 7.78 3.14 -3.19
N SER A 185 9.07 3.39 -3.46
CA SER A 185 10.16 2.94 -2.62
C SER A 185 10.28 3.79 -1.36
N SER A 186 10.38 3.22 -0.15
CA SER A 186 10.59 1.79 0.17
C SER A 186 9.44 1.14 0.95
N LEU A 187 8.85 1.83 1.93
CA LEU A 187 7.81 1.34 2.83
C LEU A 187 6.42 1.82 2.38
N ASN A 188 5.99 1.41 1.18
CA ASN A 188 4.64 1.69 0.73
C ASN A 188 3.64 0.78 1.46
N LEU A 189 2.61 1.38 2.06
CA LEU A 189 1.64 0.67 2.90
C LEU A 189 0.27 0.47 2.21
N PHE A 190 0.17 0.83 0.93
CA PHE A 190 -1.06 0.73 0.17
C PHE A 190 -0.85 0.11 -1.22
N SER A 191 -1.63 -0.92 -1.55
CA SER A 191 -1.69 -1.49 -2.90
C SER A 191 -2.99 -1.08 -3.57
N SER A 192 -2.96 -0.90 -4.89
CA SER A 192 -4.14 -0.58 -5.70
C SER A 192 -4.03 -1.23 -7.08
N CYS A 193 -5.17 -1.48 -7.72
CA CYS A 193 -5.21 -2.00 -9.08
C CYS A 193 -4.55 -1.07 -10.12
N ARG A 194 -4.36 0.21 -9.79
CA ARG A 194 -3.79 1.25 -10.67
C ARG A 194 -2.30 1.48 -10.46
N ARG A 195 -1.65 0.77 -9.54
CA ARG A 195 -0.22 0.90 -9.23
C ARG A 195 0.49 -0.43 -9.39
N ARG A 196 1.80 -0.40 -9.62
CA ARG A 196 2.61 -1.60 -9.91
C ARG A 196 3.08 -2.36 -8.65
N ASP A 197 2.88 -1.82 -7.44
CA ASP A 197 3.32 -2.45 -6.19
C ASP A 197 2.30 -3.49 -5.70
N PRO A 198 2.68 -4.78 -5.63
CA PRO A 198 1.74 -5.86 -5.42
C PRO A 198 1.39 -6.06 -3.95
N VAL A 199 0.31 -6.80 -3.72
CA VAL A 199 -0.20 -7.04 -2.36
C VAL A 199 0.83 -7.71 -1.46
N ALA A 200 1.64 -8.65 -1.96
CA ALA A 200 2.65 -9.34 -1.15
C ALA A 200 3.73 -8.38 -0.61
N VAL A 201 4.19 -7.43 -1.43
CA VAL A 201 5.19 -6.42 -1.03
C VAL A 201 4.61 -5.47 0.02
N VAL A 202 3.37 -5.01 -0.18
CA VAL A 202 2.67 -4.14 0.76
C VAL A 202 2.36 -4.85 2.08
N MET A 203 1.99 -6.14 2.06
CA MET A 203 1.79 -6.95 3.26
C MET A 203 3.08 -7.08 4.08
N GLU A 204 4.22 -7.30 3.43
CA GLU A 204 5.51 -7.32 4.12
C GLU A 204 5.87 -5.96 4.73
N ASN A 205 5.64 -4.85 4.01
CA ASN A 205 5.84 -3.51 4.58
C ASN A 205 4.96 -3.26 5.81
N ARG A 206 3.70 -3.70 5.79
CA ARG A 206 2.79 -3.61 6.95
C ARG A 206 3.28 -4.47 8.11
N ARG A 207 3.77 -5.68 7.85
CA ARG A 207 4.37 -6.56 8.88
C ARG A 207 5.59 -5.90 9.52
N ARG A 208 6.50 -5.31 8.73
CA ARG A 208 7.66 -4.56 9.23
C ARG A 208 7.27 -3.40 10.13
N LEU A 209 6.29 -2.61 9.69
CA LEU A 209 5.75 -1.51 10.49
C LEU A 209 5.18 -2.03 11.82
N ALA A 210 4.39 -3.10 11.77
CA ALA A 210 3.78 -3.69 12.96
C ALA A 210 4.82 -4.16 13.99
N LEU A 211 5.82 -4.91 13.53
CA LEU A 211 6.91 -5.39 14.39
C LEU A 211 7.73 -4.24 14.98
N HIS A 212 8.04 -3.21 14.19
CA HIS A 212 8.77 -2.04 14.67
C HIS A 212 7.96 -1.22 15.68
N ALA A 213 6.66 -1.04 15.43
CA ALA A 213 5.79 -0.23 16.28
C ALA A 213 5.30 -0.97 17.53
N GLY A 214 5.38 -2.31 17.55
CA GLY A 214 4.99 -3.13 18.69
C GLY A 214 3.50 -3.50 18.73
N PHE A 215 2.88 -3.73 17.57
CA PHE A 215 1.50 -4.25 17.47
C PHE A 215 1.46 -5.51 16.60
N HIS A 216 0.40 -6.32 16.76
CA HIS A 216 0.23 -7.53 15.97
C HIS A 216 -0.05 -7.17 14.50
N PRO A 217 0.63 -7.76 13.49
CA PRO A 217 0.48 -7.40 12.07
C PRO A 217 -0.96 -7.40 11.51
N GLN A 218 -1.90 -8.07 12.18
CA GLN A 218 -3.32 -8.09 11.85
C GLN A 218 -4.19 -8.05 13.12
N PRO A 219 -5.33 -7.33 13.16
CA PRO A 219 -5.94 -6.55 12.09
C PRO A 219 -5.58 -5.06 12.16
N MET A 220 -4.93 -4.55 11.11
CA MET A 220 -4.83 -3.12 10.84
C MET A 220 -5.98 -2.70 9.91
N HIS A 221 -6.91 -1.91 10.41
CA HIS A 221 -8.02 -1.35 9.66
C HIS A 221 -7.62 -0.01 9.06
N LEU A 222 -7.55 0.06 7.73
CA LEU A 222 -7.30 1.29 7.00
C LEU A 222 -8.63 1.95 6.63
N VAL A 223 -8.71 3.28 6.71
CA VAL A 223 -9.87 4.01 6.21
C VAL A 223 -10.05 3.83 4.69
N LYS A 224 -11.29 3.70 4.25
CA LYS A 224 -11.67 3.53 2.83
C LYS A 224 -12.00 4.90 2.22
N VAL A 225 -10.96 5.71 2.05
CA VAL A 225 -11.04 7.15 1.69
C VAL A 225 -11.94 7.44 0.48
N ASN A 226 -12.89 8.36 0.64
CA ASN A 226 -13.63 9.02 -0.44
C ASN A 226 -13.40 10.55 -0.50
N HIS A 227 -12.56 11.10 0.38
CA HIS A 227 -12.24 12.52 0.55
C HIS A 227 -13.43 13.37 1.04
N ALA A 228 -14.37 12.78 1.76
CA ALA A 228 -15.50 13.46 2.40
C ALA A 228 -15.29 13.55 3.93
N ASN A 229 -16.36 13.39 4.71
CA ASN A 229 -16.34 13.50 6.17
C ASN A 229 -17.05 12.33 6.89
N ASP A 230 -17.32 11.23 6.19
CA ASP A 230 -18.00 10.07 6.76
C ASP A 230 -17.12 9.39 7.83
N VAL A 231 -17.75 9.02 8.95
CA VAL A 231 -17.09 8.35 10.08
C VAL A 231 -17.70 6.97 10.28
N TRP A 232 -16.89 5.92 10.20
CA TRP A 232 -17.31 4.57 10.58
C TRP A 232 -17.04 4.28 12.06
N VAL A 233 -18.09 3.92 12.78
CA VAL A 233 -18.00 3.46 14.17
C VAL A 233 -17.83 1.95 14.16
N LEU A 234 -16.68 1.45 14.62
CA LEU A 234 -16.42 0.01 14.62
C LEU A 234 -17.43 -0.73 15.48
N GLY A 235 -17.91 -1.87 14.97
CA GLY A 235 -19.03 -2.62 15.55
C GLY A 235 -20.37 -2.34 14.88
N LYS A 236 -20.48 -1.28 14.07
CA LYS A 236 -21.61 -1.06 13.16
C LYS A 236 -21.30 -1.62 11.77
N ALA A 237 -22.34 -1.76 10.95
CA ALA A 237 -22.19 -2.16 9.54
C ALA A 237 -21.19 -1.24 8.83
N GLU A 238 -20.17 -1.84 8.22
CA GLU A 238 -19.09 -1.11 7.55
C GLU A 238 -19.60 -0.51 6.23
N PRO A 239 -19.48 0.83 6.04
CA PRO A 239 -19.78 1.46 4.75
C PRO A 239 -18.79 1.04 3.66
N GLU A 240 -19.15 1.27 2.39
CA GLU A 240 -18.26 1.05 1.25
C GLU A 240 -17.02 1.96 1.32
N SER A 241 -17.21 3.20 1.76
CA SER A 241 -16.16 4.21 1.89
C SER A 241 -16.39 5.11 3.09
N TYR A 242 -15.32 5.59 3.71
CA TYR A 242 -15.33 6.52 4.82
C TYR A 242 -13.93 7.12 5.03
N ASP A 243 -13.85 8.33 5.57
CA ASP A 243 -12.60 9.06 5.77
C ASP A 243 -12.12 9.02 7.22
N ALA A 244 -12.97 8.56 8.14
CA ALA A 244 -12.63 8.43 9.55
C ALA A 244 -13.17 7.15 10.18
N MET A 245 -12.51 6.70 11.26
CA MET A 245 -12.97 5.59 12.10
C MET A 245 -12.85 5.95 13.56
N VAL A 246 -13.77 5.44 14.39
CA VAL A 246 -13.72 5.56 15.85
C VAL A 246 -14.07 4.23 16.54
N THR A 247 -13.46 3.97 17.70
CA THR A 247 -13.72 2.76 18.49
C THR A 247 -13.21 2.87 19.93
N ASN A 248 -13.76 2.07 20.82
CA ASN A 248 -13.22 1.76 22.15
C ASN A 248 -12.74 0.30 22.28
N GLN A 249 -12.73 -0.46 21.19
CA GLN A 249 -12.34 -1.87 21.18
C GLN A 249 -10.82 -2.01 21.21
N THR A 250 -10.31 -2.94 22.02
CA THR A 250 -8.90 -3.32 22.07
C THR A 250 -8.59 -4.41 21.03
N GLY A 251 -7.30 -4.70 20.81
CA GLY A 251 -6.87 -5.80 19.94
C GLY A 251 -6.91 -5.51 18.43
N LEU A 252 -7.16 -4.26 18.03
CA LEU A 252 -7.14 -3.80 16.64
C LEU A 252 -6.33 -2.51 16.49
N VAL A 253 -5.85 -2.24 15.28
CA VAL A 253 -5.14 -1.00 14.94
C VAL A 253 -5.94 -0.21 13.92
N LEU A 254 -6.23 1.05 14.22
CA LEU A 254 -6.81 1.97 13.25
C LEU A 254 -5.70 2.68 12.47
N ALA A 255 -5.88 2.89 11.17
CA ALA A 255 -4.92 3.60 10.33
C ALA A 255 -5.58 4.53 9.30
N ALA A 256 -4.98 5.70 9.11
CA ALA A 256 -5.35 6.67 8.08
C ALA A 256 -4.17 6.87 7.09
N PRO A 257 -4.39 6.77 5.76
CA PRO A 257 -3.35 6.97 4.78
C PRO A 257 -2.98 8.45 4.64
N GLY A 258 -1.72 8.71 4.36
CA GLY A 258 -1.17 10.03 4.09
C GLY A 258 -0.13 10.00 2.96
N ALA A 259 -0.19 11.02 2.12
CA ALA A 259 0.82 11.39 1.12
C ALA A 259 0.43 12.78 0.61
N ASP A 260 0.60 13.76 1.50
CA ASP A 260 0.12 15.16 1.46
C ASP A 260 -1.19 15.43 2.21
N CYS A 261 -2.24 14.63 2.02
CA CYS A 261 -3.38 14.68 2.93
C CYS A 261 -2.94 14.31 4.36
N MET A 262 -3.57 14.90 5.36
CA MET A 262 -3.21 14.73 6.78
C MET A 262 -3.81 13.44 7.34
N PRO A 263 -3.00 12.51 7.87
CA PRO A 263 -3.51 11.54 8.83
C PRO A 263 -3.66 12.23 10.19
N LEU A 264 -4.87 12.18 10.76
CA LEU A 264 -5.19 12.71 12.08
C LEU A 264 -5.42 11.55 13.04
N LEU A 265 -4.85 11.64 14.24
CA LEU A 265 -5.06 10.66 15.31
C LEU A 265 -5.78 11.34 16.49
N PHE A 266 -6.81 10.71 17.02
CA PHE A 266 -7.65 11.22 18.10
C PHE A 266 -7.66 10.21 19.25
N ALA A 267 -7.50 10.67 20.49
CA ALA A 267 -7.61 9.82 21.65
C ALA A 267 -8.30 10.54 22.80
N ASP A 268 -9.25 9.87 23.46
CA ASP A 268 -9.77 10.26 24.76
C ASP A 268 -9.18 9.30 25.81
N PRO A 269 -8.24 9.74 26.65
CA PRO A 269 -7.60 8.89 27.65
C PRO A 269 -8.51 8.56 28.84
N VAL A 270 -9.61 9.29 29.03
CA VAL A 270 -10.58 9.07 30.10
C VAL A 270 -11.60 8.02 29.66
N ALA A 271 -12.24 8.24 28.51
CA ALA A 271 -13.23 7.32 27.96
C ALA A 271 -12.60 6.07 27.29
N LYS A 272 -11.28 6.07 27.08
CA LYS A 272 -10.52 5.01 26.38
C LYS A 272 -11.05 4.78 24.96
N VAL A 273 -11.24 5.87 24.23
CA VAL A 273 -11.73 5.87 22.85
C VAL A 273 -10.63 6.40 21.95
N ILE A 274 -10.47 5.78 20.79
CA ILE A 274 -9.54 6.22 19.76
C ILE A 274 -10.28 6.50 18.46
N GLY A 275 -9.69 7.37 17.65
CA GLY A 275 -10.13 7.64 16.30
C GLY A 275 -8.97 7.95 15.37
N VAL A 276 -9.17 7.72 14.08
CA VAL A 276 -8.27 8.17 13.02
C VAL A 276 -9.07 8.80 11.90
N ALA A 277 -8.51 9.80 11.24
CA ALA A 277 -9.13 10.41 10.06
C ALA A 277 -8.10 10.72 8.97
N HIS A 278 -8.53 10.61 7.73
CA HIS A 278 -7.87 11.15 6.56
C HIS A 278 -8.47 12.53 6.25
N ALA A 279 -7.65 13.58 6.35
CA ALA A 279 -8.06 14.94 6.07
C ALA A 279 -7.29 15.48 4.85
N GLY A 280 -7.89 15.31 3.66
CA GLY A 280 -7.55 16.10 2.49
C GLY A 280 -8.20 17.49 2.51
N TRP A 281 -7.98 18.29 1.47
CA TRP A 281 -8.56 19.64 1.38
C TRP A 281 -10.11 19.62 1.41
N ARG A 282 -10.74 18.70 0.66
CA ARG A 282 -12.21 18.54 0.65
C ARG A 282 -12.75 18.12 2.02
N GLY A 283 -12.20 17.04 2.58
CA GLY A 283 -12.58 16.55 3.90
C GLY A 283 -12.38 17.59 5.01
N THR A 284 -11.35 18.44 4.90
CA THR A 284 -11.12 19.54 5.83
C THR A 284 -12.25 20.56 5.79
N ILE A 285 -12.62 21.04 4.60
CA ILE A 285 -13.74 21.98 4.43
C ILE A 285 -15.07 21.35 4.86
N MET A 286 -15.26 20.05 4.59
CA MET A 286 -16.43 19.29 5.06
C MET A 286 -16.38 18.97 6.58
N GLY A 287 -15.28 19.29 7.26
CA GLY A 287 -15.16 19.16 8.71
C GLY A 287 -14.92 17.73 9.22
N VAL A 288 -14.21 16.87 8.47
CA VAL A 288 -13.94 15.47 8.87
C VAL A 288 -13.29 15.34 10.25
N ALA A 289 -12.42 16.28 10.63
CA ALA A 289 -11.80 16.30 11.94
C ALA A 289 -12.84 16.48 13.07
N MET A 290 -13.78 17.42 12.89
CA MET A 290 -14.87 17.61 13.84
C MET A 290 -15.95 16.54 13.75
N ALA A 291 -16.21 15.97 12.57
CA ALA A 291 -17.08 14.80 12.43
C ALA A 291 -16.55 13.62 13.27
N THR A 292 -15.24 13.41 13.26
CA THR A 292 -14.57 12.39 14.08
C THR A 292 -14.73 12.67 15.57
N VAL A 293 -14.46 13.90 16.02
CA VAL A 293 -14.67 14.34 17.42
C VAL A 293 -16.14 14.14 17.82
N ASN A 294 -17.07 14.56 16.99
CA ASN A 294 -18.50 14.44 17.26
C ASN A 294 -18.90 12.97 17.40
N ALA A 295 -18.41 12.07 16.53
CA ALA A 295 -18.67 10.65 16.66
C ALA A 295 -18.11 10.07 17.97
N MET A 296 -16.92 10.48 18.41
CA MET A 296 -16.38 10.07 19.72
C MET A 296 -17.30 10.52 20.87
N VAL A 297 -17.79 11.76 20.83
CA VAL A 297 -18.72 12.30 21.84
C VAL A 297 -20.06 11.58 21.83
N THR A 298 -20.69 11.44 20.66
CA THR A 298 -22.06 10.92 20.56
C THR A 298 -22.14 9.41 20.79
N GLU A 299 -21.13 8.66 20.34
CA GLU A 299 -21.14 7.19 20.39
C GLU A 299 -20.52 6.62 21.67
N PHE A 300 -19.60 7.37 22.29
CA PHE A 300 -18.83 6.88 23.43
C PHE A 300 -18.81 7.84 24.63
N ALA A 301 -19.61 8.91 24.60
CA ALA A 301 -19.70 9.90 25.67
C ALA A 301 -18.35 10.55 26.04
N CYS A 302 -17.43 10.66 25.06
CA CYS A 302 -16.21 11.45 25.24
C CYS A 302 -16.54 12.90 25.59
N GLN A 303 -15.68 13.51 26.41
CA GLN A 303 -15.72 14.96 26.59
C GLN A 303 -14.75 15.59 25.61
N VAL A 304 -15.20 16.58 24.83
CA VAL A 304 -14.36 17.25 23.83
C VAL A 304 -13.06 17.79 24.43
N SER A 305 -13.13 18.31 25.66
CA SER A 305 -11.96 18.83 26.39
C SER A 305 -10.94 17.76 26.77
N ASN A 306 -11.30 16.47 26.78
CA ASN A 306 -10.38 15.37 27.06
C ASN A 306 -9.70 14.83 25.80
N ILE A 307 -10.24 15.14 24.62
CA ILE A 307 -9.73 14.59 23.36
C ILE A 307 -8.42 15.28 23.01
N VAL A 308 -7.37 14.47 22.84
CA VAL A 308 -6.09 14.89 22.25
C VAL A 308 -6.06 14.52 20.78
N VAL A 309 -5.46 15.40 19.97
CA VAL A 309 -5.34 15.26 18.52
C VAL A 309 -3.88 15.40 18.12
N ALA A 310 -3.38 14.47 17.31
CA ALA A 310 -2.08 14.58 16.66
C ALA A 310 -2.26 14.70 15.15
N VAL A 311 -1.67 15.73 14.56
CA VAL A 311 -1.68 15.99 13.11
C VAL A 311 -0.39 15.44 12.50
N GLY A 312 -0.50 14.42 11.66
CA GLY A 312 0.67 13.77 11.07
C GLY A 312 1.30 14.52 9.90
N PRO A 313 2.38 13.95 9.32
CA PRO A 313 3.02 14.49 8.12
C PRO A 313 2.03 14.69 6.99
N SER A 314 2.07 15.88 6.38
CA SER A 314 1.15 16.31 5.32
C SER A 314 1.83 17.35 4.43
N VAL A 315 1.19 17.88 3.40
CA VAL A 315 1.74 19.02 2.67
C VAL A 315 1.53 20.30 3.48
N GLY A 316 2.53 21.19 3.49
CA GLY A 316 2.44 22.51 4.12
C GLY A 316 2.15 23.62 3.10
N PRO A 317 1.81 24.83 3.57
CA PRO A 317 1.60 25.99 2.71
C PRO A 317 2.86 26.37 1.91
N CYS A 318 4.05 25.89 2.30
CA CYS A 318 5.28 26.05 1.51
C CYS A 318 5.27 25.31 0.16
N CYS A 319 4.36 24.36 -0.05
CA CYS A 319 4.31 23.54 -1.26
C CYS A 319 2.90 23.38 -1.83
N TYR A 320 1.86 23.61 -1.03
CA TYR A 320 0.49 23.37 -1.45
C TYR A 320 -0.15 24.63 -2.04
N THR A 321 -0.51 24.57 -3.32
CA THR A 321 -1.28 25.60 -4.01
C THR A 321 -2.51 24.99 -4.67
N MET A 322 -3.57 25.78 -4.81
CA MET A 322 -4.79 25.39 -5.54
C MET A 322 -5.33 26.57 -6.34
N GLU A 323 -6.36 26.33 -7.15
CA GLU A 323 -7.03 27.39 -7.89
C GLU A 323 -7.69 28.39 -6.93
N ARG A 324 -7.61 29.69 -7.23
CA ARG A 324 -8.05 30.78 -6.35
C ARG A 324 -9.47 30.58 -5.80
N ASP A 325 -10.42 30.19 -6.66
CA ASP A 325 -11.82 29.99 -6.25
C ASP A 325 -11.98 28.92 -5.17
N GLN A 326 -11.15 27.87 -5.19
CA GLN A 326 -11.15 26.81 -4.17
C GLN A 326 -10.46 27.27 -2.88
N ALA A 327 -9.48 28.17 -2.97
CA ALA A 327 -8.80 28.71 -1.81
C ALA A 327 -9.73 29.61 -0.95
N LEU A 328 -10.74 30.24 -1.55
CA LEU A 328 -11.69 31.11 -0.84
C LEU A 328 -12.46 30.38 0.29
N ASP A 329 -12.72 29.07 0.13
CA ASP A 329 -13.35 28.26 1.18
C ASP A 329 -12.51 28.24 2.47
N PHE A 330 -11.18 28.25 2.34
CA PHE A 330 -10.25 28.27 3.47
C PHE A 330 -10.17 29.64 4.14
N MET A 331 -10.34 30.73 3.39
CA MET A 331 -10.42 32.08 3.98
C MET A 331 -11.62 32.22 4.92
N SER A 332 -12.72 31.53 4.61
CA SER A 332 -13.92 31.49 5.46
C SER A 332 -13.68 30.74 6.77
N VAL A 333 -12.70 29.82 6.81
CA VAL A 333 -12.25 29.17 8.04
C VAL A 333 -11.39 30.13 8.86
N HIS A 334 -10.34 30.69 8.25
CA HIS A 334 -9.47 31.71 8.82
C HIS A 334 -8.65 32.42 7.71
N PRO A 335 -8.49 33.75 7.74
CA PRO A 335 -7.73 34.49 6.72
C PRO A 335 -6.30 33.95 6.49
N ASP A 336 -5.58 33.65 7.56
CA ASP A 336 -4.19 33.13 7.48
C ASP A 336 -4.08 31.74 6.85
N CYS A 337 -5.20 31.04 6.59
CA CYS A 337 -5.15 29.80 5.81
C CYS A 337 -4.76 30.05 4.35
N VAL A 338 -4.88 31.30 3.86
CA VAL A 338 -4.50 31.70 2.50
C VAL A 338 -3.64 32.97 2.61
N PRO A 339 -2.31 32.85 2.77
CA PRO A 339 -1.44 34.00 3.01
C PRO A 339 -1.30 34.94 1.79
N ASP A 340 -1.58 34.46 0.58
CA ASP A 340 -1.45 35.18 -0.69
C ASP A 340 -2.73 35.10 -1.55
N PRO A 341 -3.88 35.57 -1.04
CA PRO A 341 -5.20 35.34 -1.67
C PRO A 341 -5.36 36.03 -3.03
N GLU A 342 -4.48 36.99 -3.35
CA GLU A 342 -4.46 37.68 -4.65
C GLU A 342 -3.80 36.87 -5.77
N SER A 343 -3.07 35.80 -5.44
CA SER A 343 -2.46 34.92 -6.43
C SER A 343 -3.53 34.20 -7.27
N ALA A 344 -3.24 33.92 -8.54
CA ALA A 344 -4.08 33.03 -9.35
C ALA A 344 -4.10 31.60 -8.79
N ARG A 345 -2.99 31.19 -8.16
CA ARG A 345 -2.86 29.93 -7.43
C ARG A 345 -2.31 30.19 -6.03
N PRO A 346 -3.15 30.59 -5.07
CA PRO A 346 -2.72 30.86 -3.71
C PRO A 346 -2.14 29.61 -3.04
N HIS A 347 -1.25 29.85 -2.10
CA HIS A 347 -0.84 28.85 -1.13
C HIS A 347 -1.95 28.64 -0.10
N VAL A 348 -2.13 27.40 0.34
CA VAL A 348 -3.20 27.06 1.29
C VAL A 348 -2.64 26.25 2.45
N ASP A 349 -2.87 26.74 3.67
CA ASP A 349 -2.55 26.03 4.90
C ASP A 349 -3.76 25.20 5.38
N ILE A 350 -3.88 23.99 4.82
CA ILE A 350 -4.90 23.02 5.23
C ILE A 350 -4.71 22.53 6.68
N ARG A 351 -3.50 22.67 7.25
CA ARG A 351 -3.20 22.24 8.62
C ARG A 351 -3.76 23.26 9.60
N LEU A 352 -3.53 24.55 9.34
CA LEU A 352 -4.13 25.63 10.09
C LEU A 352 -5.66 25.57 10.06
N ALA A 353 -6.25 25.25 8.91
CA ALA A 353 -7.70 25.10 8.79
C ALA A 353 -8.23 24.01 9.74
N ASN A 354 -7.60 22.82 9.78
CA ASN A 354 -7.98 21.78 10.73
C ASN A 354 -7.80 22.22 12.19
N ARG A 355 -6.68 22.88 12.53
CA ARG A 355 -6.45 23.42 13.87
C ARG A 355 -7.57 24.37 14.30
N VAL A 356 -7.91 25.34 13.44
CA VAL A 356 -8.95 26.34 13.72
C VAL A 356 -10.32 25.67 13.89
N LEU A 357 -10.66 24.71 13.03
CA LEU A 357 -11.93 23.98 13.12
C LEU A 357 -12.04 23.17 14.42
N LEU A 358 -10.96 22.47 14.80
CA LEU A 358 -10.89 21.71 16.06
C LEU A 358 -11.06 22.62 17.29
N GLN A 359 -10.37 23.77 17.31
CA GLN A 359 -10.47 24.74 18.39
C GLN A 359 -11.87 25.36 18.49
N LYS A 360 -12.45 25.78 17.36
CA LYS A 360 -13.83 26.27 17.29
C LYS A 360 -14.84 25.22 17.76
N GLY A 361 -14.53 23.95 17.53
CA GLY A 361 -15.32 22.80 18.00
C GLY A 361 -15.12 22.43 19.47
N GLY A 362 -14.23 23.11 20.19
CA GLY A 362 -14.03 22.95 21.63
C GLY A 362 -12.85 22.07 22.04
N VAL A 363 -12.07 21.54 21.09
CA VAL A 363 -10.80 20.85 21.42
C VAL A 363 -9.81 21.89 21.94
N LEU A 364 -9.20 21.63 23.08
CA LEU A 364 -8.29 22.58 23.72
C LEU A 364 -7.05 22.82 22.83
N PRO A 365 -6.59 24.08 22.67
CA PRO A 365 -5.39 24.39 21.88
C PRO A 365 -4.13 23.59 22.24
N GLU A 366 -3.95 23.32 23.53
CA GLU A 366 -2.86 22.52 24.12
C GLU A 366 -3.03 21.01 23.90
N HIS A 367 -4.21 20.56 23.48
CA HIS A 367 -4.51 19.17 23.13
C HIS A 367 -4.34 18.88 21.64
N ILE A 368 -3.89 19.85 20.84
CA ILE A 368 -3.64 19.69 19.40
C ILE A 368 -2.13 19.75 19.14
N HIS A 369 -1.52 18.61 18.86
CA HIS A 369 -0.12 18.50 18.45
C HIS A 369 0.00 18.60 16.93
N ASP A 370 0.45 19.76 16.47
CA ASP A 370 0.75 20.06 15.07
C ASP A 370 2.06 20.86 14.94
N ASN A 371 2.30 21.48 13.77
CA ASN A 371 3.50 22.29 13.52
C ASN A 371 3.58 23.61 14.31
N THR A 372 2.53 24.01 15.04
CA THR A 372 2.56 25.21 15.90
C THR A 372 3.17 24.93 17.27
N MET A 373 3.25 23.65 17.66
CA MET A 373 3.80 23.24 18.95
C MET A 373 5.31 23.02 18.86
N THR A 374 6.09 24.09 19.09
CA THR A 374 7.55 24.06 18.93
C THR A 374 8.33 23.51 20.12
N HIS A 375 7.68 23.26 21.26
CA HIS A 375 8.32 22.73 22.46
C HIS A 375 8.52 21.21 22.43
N TRP A 376 7.86 20.51 21.49
CA TRP A 376 8.00 19.07 21.27
C TRP A 376 8.61 18.78 19.90
N SER A 377 9.02 17.53 19.69
CA SER A 377 9.45 17.05 18.38
C SER A 377 8.33 17.21 17.36
N CYS A 378 8.64 17.85 16.21
CA CYS A 378 7.68 18.06 15.14
C CYS A 378 7.13 16.73 14.60
N VAL A 379 5.81 16.58 14.59
CA VAL A 379 5.09 15.43 14.03
C VAL A 379 4.36 15.75 12.71
N THR A 380 4.41 17.01 12.26
CA THR A 380 3.73 17.51 11.05
C THR A 380 4.71 18.09 10.01
N PRO A 381 5.83 17.41 9.65
CA PRO A 381 6.73 17.89 8.61
C PRO A 381 6.03 17.97 7.24
N CYS A 382 6.53 18.82 6.35
CA CYS A 382 6.02 18.90 4.97
C CYS A 382 6.47 17.69 4.15
N THR A 383 5.52 16.84 3.74
CA THR A 383 5.77 15.62 2.96
C THR A 383 6.42 15.91 1.61
N SER A 384 6.07 17.03 0.98
CA SER A 384 6.68 17.48 -0.28
C SER A 384 8.14 17.93 -0.10
N CYS A 385 8.44 18.71 0.95
CA CYS A 385 9.79 19.22 1.22
C CYS A 385 10.81 18.15 1.64
N HIS A 386 10.35 17.00 2.14
CA HIS A 386 11.19 15.95 2.72
C HIS A 386 11.09 14.64 1.92
N PRO A 387 11.54 14.61 0.64
CA PRO A 387 11.45 13.44 -0.24
C PRO A 387 12.17 12.19 0.27
N GLU A 388 13.21 12.37 1.08
CA GLU A 388 13.94 11.30 1.74
C GLU A 388 13.09 10.56 2.79
N ASN A 389 12.12 11.25 3.40
CA ASN A 389 11.34 10.74 4.52
C ASN A 389 9.88 10.42 4.18
N TYR A 390 9.28 11.05 3.16
CA TYR A 390 7.85 10.88 2.87
C TYR A 390 7.53 10.74 1.38
N PHE A 391 6.46 9.99 1.09
CA PHE A 391 5.78 10.07 -0.20
C PHE A 391 4.93 11.35 -0.27
N SER A 392 4.80 11.89 -1.48
CA SER A 392 4.02 13.11 -1.73
C SER A 392 3.40 13.04 -3.13
N HIS A 393 2.08 13.15 -3.23
CA HIS A 393 1.36 13.27 -4.50
C HIS A 393 1.65 14.60 -5.21
N VAL A 394 1.72 15.71 -4.48
CA VAL A 394 2.05 17.06 -4.97
C VAL A 394 3.41 17.06 -5.66
N ARG A 395 4.40 16.36 -5.10
CA ARG A 395 5.73 16.23 -5.70
C ARG A 395 5.82 15.13 -6.76
N ASP A 396 5.31 13.94 -6.47
CA ASP A 396 5.58 12.71 -7.25
C ASP A 396 4.48 12.41 -8.29
N GLY A 397 3.37 13.15 -8.30
CA GLY A 397 2.23 12.98 -9.21
C GLY A 397 1.39 11.74 -8.89
N LEU A 398 0.74 11.16 -9.90
CA LEU A 398 -0.27 10.09 -9.72
C LEU A 398 0.30 8.75 -9.22
N ASN A 399 1.59 8.51 -9.45
CA ASN A 399 2.27 7.29 -9.07
C ASN A 399 3.09 7.54 -7.80
N PHE A 400 2.46 7.52 -6.63
CA PHE A 400 3.11 7.79 -5.34
C PHE A 400 2.87 6.64 -4.36
N GLY A 401 3.83 6.41 -3.45
CA GLY A 401 3.65 5.49 -2.33
C GLY A 401 2.79 6.12 -1.24
N THR A 402 2.43 5.37 -0.19
CA THR A 402 1.55 5.89 0.85
C THR A 402 2.07 5.51 2.22
N GLN A 403 2.26 6.51 3.08
CA GLN A 403 2.50 6.34 4.51
C GLN A 403 1.18 6.32 5.27
N VAL A 404 1.20 5.98 6.57
CA VAL A 404 -0.01 5.96 7.40
C VAL A 404 0.25 6.57 8.77
N GLY A 405 -0.76 7.25 9.31
CA GLY A 405 -0.90 7.42 10.76
C GLY A 405 -1.69 6.26 11.32
N PHE A 406 -1.29 5.75 12.49
CA PHE A 406 -1.92 4.59 13.12
C PHE A 406 -2.02 4.75 14.63
N LEU A 407 -3.05 4.13 15.22
CA LEU A 407 -3.40 4.26 16.64
C LEU A 407 -4.12 2.98 17.12
N TRP A 408 -3.79 2.52 18.33
CA TRP A 408 -4.46 1.39 19.00
C TRP A 408 -4.48 1.56 20.51
N ILE A 409 -5.42 0.86 21.16
CA ILE A 409 -5.49 0.76 22.62
C ILE A 409 -4.57 -0.38 23.06
N LYS A 410 -3.58 -0.08 23.91
CA LYS A 410 -2.71 -1.14 24.47
C LYS A 410 -3.51 -1.97 25.46
N GLN A 411 -3.32 -3.29 25.41
CA GLN A 411 -3.82 -4.14 26.48
C GLN A 411 -3.00 -3.86 27.73
N THR A 412 -3.68 -3.50 28.82
CA THR A 412 -3.08 -3.56 30.15
C THR A 412 -2.92 -5.04 30.49
N ASN A 413 -1.68 -5.48 30.68
CA ASN A 413 -1.42 -6.75 31.34
C ASN A 413 -1.92 -6.59 32.78
N GLU A 414 -3.13 -7.06 33.06
CA GLU A 414 -3.55 -7.36 34.44
C GLU A 414 -2.90 -8.67 34.92
#